data_AF-A0A948CCG4-F1
#
_entry.id   AF-A0A948CCG4-F1
#
_cell.length_a   1.000
_cell.length_b   1.000
_cell.length_c   1.000
_cell.angle_alpha   90.00
_cell.angle_beta   90.00
_cell.angle_gamma   90.00
#
_symmetry.space_group_name_H-M   'P 1'
#
loop_
_entity.id
_entity.type
_entity.pdbx_description
1 polymer ?
#
loop_
_entity_poly.entity_id
_entity_poly.type
_entity_poly.pdbx_seq_one_letter_code
_entity_poly.pdbx_strand_id
1 'polypeptide(L)'
;MSPPSQQRQVDVGFTGVLLASILLIDLALLSVRDDLGALTTYWSSVGASAGLLAVSPLRRWVVVVPLVLGLPLGAFLAYGVPLRDAVAICGSHVAQAMVVAAVLTHLGRRRAHVDSMPDLARLTAAAVLGGLLSVVVETQTRVDQLPASTALAVQVGSQHALSILLLGAVVLATRDGWGQRLRGKSLLIGVQAAALLTVLALVFSPTDSAPLTFAPIPILVWAAIAFDLRVVSWQLLGMATAVTLATAHGRGPFAEEVERPELVGIITLGYI
;
A
#
# COMPACT_ATOMS: atom_id res chain seq x y z
N MET A 1 -13.78 14.51 30.96
CA MET A 1 -14.71 14.22 29.86
C MET A 1 -14.38 15.15 28.71
N SER A 2 -13.66 14.68 27.68
CA SER A 2 -13.40 15.48 26.47
C SER A 2 -14.66 15.53 25.60
N PRO A 3 -14.99 16.64 24.92
CA PRO A 3 -16.27 16.78 24.23
C PRO A 3 -16.35 15.86 23.00
N PRO A 4 -17.49 15.19 22.77
CA PRO A 4 -17.67 14.22 21.69
C PRO A 4 -17.64 14.81 20.26
N SER A 5 -17.57 16.14 20.10
CA SER A 5 -17.53 16.82 18.80
C SER A 5 -16.17 16.72 18.10
N GLN A 6 -15.06 16.84 18.83
CA GLN A 6 -13.71 16.82 18.25
C GLN A 6 -13.32 15.45 17.68
N GLN A 7 -13.63 14.36 18.39
CA GLN A 7 -13.35 13.00 17.91
C GLN A 7 -14.17 12.63 16.67
N ARG A 8 -15.42 13.12 16.56
CA ARG A 8 -16.30 12.87 15.41
C ARG A 8 -15.82 13.58 14.14
N GLN A 9 -15.26 14.78 14.29
CA GLN A 9 -14.79 15.61 13.18
C GLN A 9 -13.46 15.09 12.60
N VAL A 10 -12.56 14.63 13.47
CA VAL A 10 -11.31 13.95 13.06
C VAL A 10 -11.61 12.65 12.30
N ASP A 11 -12.62 11.89 12.74
CA ASP A 11 -13.05 10.63 12.09
C ASP A 11 -13.56 10.85 10.65
N VAL A 12 -14.30 11.94 10.39
CA VAL A 12 -14.84 12.26 9.05
C VAL A 12 -13.76 12.79 8.13
N GLY A 13 -12.91 13.70 8.61
CA GLY A 13 -11.78 14.23 7.83
C GLY A 13 -10.79 13.14 7.43
N PHE A 14 -10.42 12.27 8.37
CA PHE A 14 -9.53 11.14 8.11
C PHE A 14 -10.10 10.14 7.09
N THR A 15 -11.38 9.77 7.26
CA THR A 15 -12.09 8.90 6.30
C THR A 15 -12.12 9.52 4.91
N GLY A 16 -12.44 10.81 4.81
CA GLY A 16 -12.48 11.53 3.53
C GLY A 16 -11.13 11.59 2.84
N VAL A 17 -10.05 11.88 3.60
CA VAL A 17 -8.67 11.86 3.06
C VAL A 17 -8.31 10.47 2.55
N LEU A 18 -8.61 9.40 3.29
CA LEU A 18 -8.31 8.04 2.83
C LEU A 18 -9.09 7.63 1.59
N LEU A 19 -10.37 7.99 1.51
CA LEU A 19 -11.18 7.76 0.31
C LEU A 19 -10.63 8.53 -0.90
N ALA A 20 -10.18 9.77 -0.70
CA ALA A 20 -9.51 10.54 -1.73
C ALA A 20 -8.18 9.90 -2.15
N SER A 21 -7.37 9.42 -1.20
CA SER A 21 -6.12 8.71 -1.51
C SER A 21 -6.36 7.41 -2.27
N ILE A 22 -7.37 6.61 -1.90
CA ILE A 22 -7.77 5.40 -2.62
C ILE A 22 -8.10 5.76 -4.07
N LEU A 23 -8.97 6.75 -4.28
CA LEU A 23 -9.33 7.22 -5.61
C LEU A 23 -8.11 7.73 -6.40
N LEU A 24 -7.20 8.48 -5.77
CA LEU A 24 -5.99 8.97 -6.43
C LEU A 24 -5.03 7.85 -6.82
N ILE A 25 -4.89 6.81 -6.00
CA ILE A 25 -4.09 5.62 -6.35
C ILE A 25 -4.69 4.94 -7.57
N ASP A 26 -6.01 4.74 -7.60
CA ASP A 26 -6.68 4.08 -8.72
C ASP A 26 -6.67 4.95 -9.99
N LEU A 27 -6.81 6.28 -9.87
CA LEU A 27 -6.66 7.21 -11.00
C LEU A 27 -5.23 7.23 -11.54
N ALA A 28 -4.23 7.21 -10.65
CA ALA A 28 -2.84 7.11 -11.07
C ALA A 28 -2.59 5.81 -11.83
N LEU A 29 -3.11 4.68 -11.33
CA LEU A 29 -3.08 3.38 -12.01
C LEU A 29 -3.71 3.45 -13.42
N LEU A 30 -4.90 4.07 -13.53
CA LEU A 30 -5.60 4.22 -14.80
C LEU A 30 -4.90 5.19 -15.78
N SER A 31 -4.15 6.18 -15.28
CA SER A 31 -3.45 7.17 -16.10
C SER A 31 -2.25 6.62 -16.87
N VAL A 32 -1.69 5.49 -16.42
CA VAL A 32 -0.55 4.80 -17.04
C VAL A 32 -0.99 3.51 -17.76
N ARG A 33 -2.30 3.39 -18.03
CA ARG A 33 -2.91 2.22 -18.66
C ARG A 33 -2.78 2.29 -20.19
N ASP A 34 -1.70 1.73 -20.73
CA ASP A 34 -1.59 1.45 -22.17
C ASP A 34 -2.13 0.05 -22.53
N ASP A 35 -2.09 -0.91 -21.59
CA ASP A 35 -2.67 -2.26 -21.71
C ASP A 35 -3.28 -2.67 -20.35
N LEU A 36 -4.41 -3.39 -20.36
CA LEU A 36 -4.98 -4.02 -19.16
C LEU A 36 -4.00 -4.99 -18.49
N GLY A 37 -3.06 -5.57 -19.23
CA GLY A 37 -1.94 -6.34 -18.69
C GLY A 37 -1.04 -5.52 -17.76
N ALA A 38 -0.89 -4.22 -18.00
CA ALA A 38 -0.04 -3.33 -17.20
C ALA A 38 -0.64 -2.97 -15.82
N LEU A 39 -1.92 -3.29 -15.57
CA LEU A 39 -2.57 -3.07 -14.27
C LEU A 39 -1.87 -3.82 -13.11
N THR A 40 -1.06 -4.84 -13.40
CA THR A 40 -0.27 -5.61 -12.41
C THR A 40 1.10 -5.04 -12.13
N THR A 41 1.46 -3.94 -12.77
CA THR A 41 2.79 -3.32 -12.60
C THR A 41 2.77 -2.25 -11.50
N TYR A 42 1.59 -1.81 -11.05
CA TYR A 42 1.44 -0.64 -10.19
C TYR A 42 0.59 -0.89 -8.94
N TRP A 43 0.85 -0.08 -7.91
CA TRP A 43 0.27 -0.09 -6.57
C TRP A 43 -1.26 -0.29 -6.54
N SER A 44 -1.71 -1.34 -5.84
CA SER A 44 -3.14 -1.56 -5.58
C SER A 44 -3.64 -0.68 -4.43
N SER A 45 -4.84 -0.11 -4.54
CA SER A 45 -5.49 0.63 -3.44
C SER A 45 -6.02 -0.29 -2.32
N VAL A 46 -5.99 -1.62 -2.50
CA VAL A 46 -6.49 -2.63 -1.55
C VAL A 46 -5.95 -2.44 -0.14
N GLY A 47 -4.67 -2.10 0.03
CA GLY A 47 -4.09 -1.89 1.36
C GLY A 47 -4.66 -0.68 2.10
N ALA A 48 -4.87 0.44 1.40
CA ALA A 48 -5.51 1.61 1.98
C ALA A 48 -6.98 1.33 2.31
N SER A 49 -7.69 0.60 1.43
CA SER A 49 -9.06 0.13 1.62
C SER A 49 -9.19 -0.81 2.82
N ALA A 50 -8.29 -1.79 2.95
CA ALA A 50 -8.25 -2.73 4.08
C ALA A 50 -7.95 -1.99 5.39
N GLY A 51 -6.99 -1.06 5.38
CA GLY A 51 -6.71 -0.18 6.51
C GLY A 51 -7.94 0.62 6.92
N LEU A 52 -8.61 1.28 5.98
CA LEU A 52 -9.82 2.08 6.21
C LEU A 52 -10.95 1.24 6.83
N LEU A 53 -11.17 0.03 6.31
CA LEU A 53 -12.17 -0.90 6.84
C LEU A 53 -11.77 -1.43 8.22
N ALA A 54 -10.51 -1.73 8.46
CA ALA A 54 -9.99 -2.25 9.73
C ALA A 54 -10.09 -1.20 10.86
N VAL A 55 -9.94 0.08 10.53
CA VAL A 55 -10.15 1.17 11.49
C VAL A 55 -11.60 1.61 11.63
N SER A 56 -12.45 1.21 10.70
CA SER A 56 -13.87 1.51 10.73
C SER A 56 -14.63 0.47 11.55
N PRO A 57 -15.49 0.87 12.50
CA PRO A 57 -16.34 -0.09 13.19
C PRO A 57 -17.26 -0.80 12.18
N LEU A 58 -17.55 -2.09 12.38
CA LEU A 58 -18.36 -2.90 11.47
C LEU A 58 -19.69 -2.26 11.09
N ARG A 59 -20.36 -1.55 12.01
CA ARG A 59 -21.60 -0.82 11.71
C ARG A 59 -21.46 0.24 10.61
N ARG A 60 -20.25 0.81 10.42
CA ARG A 60 -19.96 1.78 9.36
C ARG A 60 -19.62 1.12 8.03
N TRP A 61 -19.40 -0.20 7.99
CA TRP A 61 -19.12 -0.90 6.73
C TRP A 61 -20.28 -0.76 5.74
N VAL A 62 -21.52 -0.62 6.21
CA VAL A 62 -22.68 -0.34 5.36
C VAL A 62 -22.54 0.95 4.53
N VAL A 63 -21.70 1.89 4.96
CA VAL A 63 -21.40 3.14 4.24
C VAL A 63 -20.03 3.08 3.58
N VAL A 64 -19.01 2.59 4.30
CA VAL A 64 -17.62 2.59 3.82
C VAL A 64 -17.43 1.62 2.65
N VAL A 65 -18.03 0.41 2.71
CA VAL A 65 -17.90 -0.58 1.63
C VAL A 65 -18.47 -0.04 0.31
N PRO A 66 -19.69 0.52 0.25
CA PRO A 66 -20.18 1.16 -0.97
C PRO A 66 -19.30 2.30 -1.49
N LEU A 67 -18.64 3.08 -0.62
CA LEU A 67 -17.76 4.18 -1.06
C LEU A 67 -16.44 3.66 -1.63
N VAL A 68 -15.83 2.68 -0.97
CA VAL A 68 -14.60 2.02 -1.43
C VAL A 68 -14.84 1.25 -2.74
N LEU A 69 -16.06 0.75 -2.97
CA LEU A 69 -16.45 0.16 -4.26
C LEU A 69 -16.77 1.22 -5.32
N GLY A 70 -17.61 2.20 -4.95
CA GLY A 70 -18.24 3.12 -5.89
C GLY A 70 -17.29 4.16 -6.46
N LEU A 71 -16.33 4.66 -5.68
CA LEU A 71 -15.36 5.65 -6.15
C LEU A 71 -14.44 5.07 -7.23
N PRO A 72 -13.75 3.93 -7.02
CA PRO A 72 -12.95 3.31 -8.07
C PRO A 72 -13.80 2.86 -9.25
N LEU A 73 -14.98 2.25 -9.00
CA LEU A 73 -15.88 1.84 -10.08
C LEU A 73 -16.26 3.01 -10.99
N GLY A 74 -16.59 4.17 -10.42
CA GLY A 74 -16.87 5.37 -11.19
C GLY A 74 -15.68 5.85 -12.02
N ALA A 75 -14.46 5.78 -11.46
CA ALA A 75 -13.23 6.12 -12.18
C ALA A 75 -12.98 5.16 -13.36
N PHE A 76 -13.08 3.84 -13.13
CA PHE A 76 -12.90 2.82 -14.17
C PHE A 76 -13.88 3.02 -15.33
N LEU A 77 -15.16 3.28 -15.02
CA LEU A 77 -16.18 3.57 -16.03
C LEU A 77 -15.91 4.88 -16.79
N ALA A 78 -15.46 5.93 -16.11
CA ALA A 78 -15.08 7.20 -16.73
C ALA A 78 -13.88 7.06 -17.69
N TYR A 79 -12.98 6.13 -17.40
CA TYR A 79 -11.86 5.73 -18.27
C TYR A 79 -12.23 4.68 -19.33
N GLY A 80 -13.53 4.43 -19.55
CA GLY A 80 -14.02 3.55 -20.61
C GLY A 80 -13.80 2.05 -20.36
N VAL A 81 -13.52 1.62 -19.12
CA VAL A 81 -13.47 0.19 -18.80
C VAL A 81 -14.88 -0.41 -18.92
N PRO A 82 -15.07 -1.55 -19.62
CA PRO A 82 -16.36 -2.20 -19.70
C PRO A 82 -16.94 -2.50 -18.31
N LEU A 83 -18.25 -2.31 -18.15
CA LEU A 83 -18.92 -2.43 -16.84
C LEU A 83 -18.64 -3.76 -16.14
N ARG A 84 -18.66 -4.86 -16.89
CA ARG A 84 -18.39 -6.21 -16.37
C ARG A 84 -17.00 -6.28 -15.73
N ASP A 85 -15.98 -5.78 -16.41
CA ASP A 85 -14.60 -5.87 -15.97
C ASP A 85 -14.35 -4.89 -14.82
N ALA A 86 -14.90 -3.68 -14.88
CA ALA A 86 -14.83 -2.70 -13.81
C ALA A 86 -15.47 -3.23 -12.51
N VAL A 87 -16.64 -3.88 -12.60
CA VAL A 87 -17.31 -4.52 -11.45
C VAL A 87 -16.48 -5.69 -10.91
N ALA A 88 -15.91 -6.51 -11.78
CA ALA A 88 -15.11 -7.65 -11.37
C ALA A 88 -13.83 -7.21 -10.63
N ILE A 89 -13.11 -6.21 -11.16
CA ILE A 89 -11.90 -5.65 -10.56
C ILE A 89 -12.22 -4.90 -9.24
N CYS A 90 -13.16 -3.97 -9.26
CA CYS A 90 -13.45 -3.18 -8.05
C CYS A 90 -14.10 -4.06 -6.95
N GLY A 91 -14.94 -5.01 -7.35
CA GLY A 91 -15.56 -5.97 -6.44
C GLY A 91 -14.54 -6.90 -5.79
N SER A 92 -13.55 -7.37 -6.55
CA SER A 92 -12.47 -8.21 -6.01
C SER A 92 -11.63 -7.46 -4.98
N HIS A 93 -11.25 -6.21 -5.27
CA HIS A 93 -10.43 -5.38 -4.39
C HIS A 93 -11.14 -5.12 -3.07
N VAL A 94 -12.44 -4.78 -3.12
CA VAL A 94 -13.28 -4.57 -1.93
C VAL A 94 -13.44 -5.85 -1.13
N ALA A 95 -13.74 -6.98 -1.78
CA ALA A 95 -13.89 -8.26 -1.10
C ALA A 95 -12.59 -8.67 -0.39
N GLN A 96 -11.45 -8.52 -1.06
CA GLN A 96 -10.13 -8.75 -0.50
C GLN A 96 -9.86 -7.84 0.71
N ALA A 97 -10.12 -6.54 0.58
CA ALA A 97 -9.97 -5.58 1.67
C ALA A 97 -10.84 -5.91 2.88
N MET A 98 -12.08 -6.36 2.66
CA MET A 98 -12.99 -6.82 3.71
C MET A 98 -12.45 -8.04 4.45
N VAL A 99 -11.92 -9.05 3.73
CA VAL A 99 -11.35 -10.25 4.35
C VAL A 99 -10.14 -9.89 5.20
N VAL A 100 -9.23 -9.08 4.65
CA VAL A 100 -8.04 -8.60 5.37
C VAL A 100 -8.44 -7.82 6.64
N ALA A 101 -9.36 -6.87 6.51
CA ALA A 101 -9.85 -6.09 7.65
C ALA A 101 -10.56 -6.96 8.69
N ALA A 102 -11.34 -7.95 8.27
CA ALA A 102 -11.98 -8.92 9.15
C ALA A 102 -10.96 -9.75 9.93
N VAL A 103 -9.87 -10.18 9.29
CA VAL A 103 -8.77 -10.91 9.96
C VAL A 103 -8.07 -10.02 10.98
N LEU A 104 -7.68 -8.80 10.58
CA LEU A 104 -6.99 -7.85 11.45
C LEU A 104 -7.81 -7.46 12.69
N THR A 105 -9.13 -7.33 12.53
CA THR A 105 -10.03 -6.91 13.60
C THR A 105 -10.68 -8.09 14.34
N HIS A 106 -10.40 -9.33 13.92
CA HIS A 106 -11.14 -10.52 14.34
C HIS A 106 -12.67 -10.32 14.25
N LEU A 107 -13.14 -9.89 13.07
CA LEU A 107 -14.54 -9.53 12.82
C LEU A 107 -15.03 -8.46 13.81
N GLY A 108 -14.25 -7.38 13.96
CA GLY A 108 -14.59 -6.25 14.83
C GLY A 108 -14.48 -6.52 16.35
N ARG A 109 -14.03 -7.71 16.78
CA ARG A 109 -13.79 -8.04 18.20
C ARG A 109 -12.59 -7.33 18.79
N ARG A 110 -11.68 -6.83 17.95
CA ARG A 110 -10.48 -6.09 18.34
C ARG A 110 -10.30 -4.85 17.48
N ARG A 111 -9.65 -3.83 18.05
CA ARG A 111 -9.19 -2.67 17.29
C ARG A 111 -7.91 -3.06 16.55
N ALA A 112 -7.88 -2.79 15.25
CA ALA A 112 -6.65 -2.90 14.47
C ALA A 112 -5.70 -1.77 14.88
N HIS A 113 -4.47 -2.14 15.24
CA HIS A 113 -3.37 -1.25 15.58
C HIS A 113 -2.07 -1.97 15.19
N VAL A 114 -0.97 -1.22 15.08
CA VAL A 114 0.36 -1.80 14.85
C VAL A 114 1.33 -1.08 15.77
N ASP A 115 1.42 -1.54 17.03
CA ASP A 115 2.33 -0.94 18.03
C ASP A 115 3.34 -1.95 18.57
N SER A 116 3.21 -3.22 18.20
CA SER A 116 4.01 -4.32 18.72
C SER A 116 4.37 -5.33 17.63
N MET A 117 5.39 -6.16 17.91
CA MET A 117 5.81 -7.23 17.00
C MET A 117 4.68 -8.24 16.70
N PRO A 118 3.84 -8.65 17.67
CA PRO A 118 2.64 -9.45 17.38
C PRO A 118 1.64 -8.78 16.42
N ASP A 119 1.48 -7.46 16.50
CA ASP A 119 0.55 -6.76 15.60
C ASP A 119 1.13 -6.65 14.19
N LEU A 120 2.45 -6.41 14.09
CA LEU A 120 3.16 -6.46 12.82
C LEU A 120 3.05 -7.87 12.19
N ALA A 121 3.27 -8.94 12.97
CA ALA A 121 3.12 -10.30 12.48
C ALA A 121 1.70 -10.62 12.00
N ARG A 122 0.67 -10.10 12.67
CA ARG A 122 -0.73 -10.21 12.22
C ARG A 122 -0.96 -9.44 10.92
N LEU A 123 -0.40 -8.24 10.80
CA LEU A 123 -0.48 -7.47 9.56
C LEU A 123 0.21 -8.19 8.41
N THR A 124 1.40 -8.75 8.64
CA THR A 124 2.12 -9.55 7.65
C THR A 124 1.33 -10.79 7.25
N ALA A 125 0.77 -11.53 8.21
CA ALA A 125 -0.06 -12.70 7.90
C ALA A 125 -1.33 -12.32 7.12
N ALA A 126 -2.00 -11.22 7.49
CA ALA A 126 -3.17 -10.72 6.78
C ALA A 126 -2.83 -10.23 5.36
N ALA A 127 -1.65 -9.63 5.18
CA ALA A 127 -1.14 -9.22 3.89
C ALA A 127 -0.82 -10.40 2.98
N VAL A 128 -0.15 -11.44 3.50
CA VAL A 128 0.10 -12.69 2.76
C VAL A 128 -1.21 -13.34 2.35
N LEU A 129 -2.18 -13.43 3.26
CA LEU A 129 -3.52 -13.94 2.93
C LEU A 129 -4.18 -13.09 1.84
N GLY A 130 -4.10 -11.76 1.96
CA GLY A 130 -4.57 -10.83 0.94
C GLY A 130 -3.92 -11.12 -0.41
N GLY A 131 -2.59 -11.22 -0.49
CA GLY A 131 -1.87 -11.57 -1.72
C GLY A 131 -2.31 -12.90 -2.31
N LEU A 132 -2.50 -13.94 -1.49
CA LEU A 132 -3.01 -15.23 -1.98
C LEU A 132 -4.42 -15.10 -2.57
N LEU A 133 -5.28 -14.29 -1.96
CA LEU A 133 -6.62 -14.02 -2.47
C LEU A 133 -6.58 -13.27 -3.81
N SER A 134 -5.64 -12.33 -4.02
CA SER A 134 -5.55 -11.63 -5.30
C SER A 134 -5.19 -12.57 -6.43
N VAL A 135 -4.33 -13.57 -6.20
CA VAL A 135 -4.01 -14.59 -7.22
C VAL A 135 -5.28 -15.29 -7.68
N VAL A 136 -6.14 -15.72 -6.76
CA VAL A 136 -7.38 -16.43 -7.11
C VAL A 136 -8.33 -15.53 -7.88
N VAL A 137 -8.52 -14.29 -7.43
CA VAL A 137 -9.57 -13.44 -8.00
C VAL A 137 -9.13 -12.76 -9.29
N GLU A 138 -7.91 -12.23 -9.36
CA GLU A 138 -7.42 -11.53 -10.56
C GLU A 138 -7.17 -12.47 -11.74
N THR A 139 -6.69 -13.70 -11.49
CA THR A 139 -6.52 -14.69 -12.58
C THR A 139 -7.87 -15.12 -13.17
N GLN A 140 -8.93 -15.19 -12.35
CA GLN A 140 -10.29 -15.49 -12.81
C GLN A 140 -10.91 -14.34 -13.61
N THR A 141 -10.54 -13.09 -13.35
CA THR A 141 -11.00 -11.96 -14.18
C THR A 141 -10.30 -11.87 -15.54
N ARG A 142 -9.26 -12.69 -15.77
CA ARG A 142 -8.41 -12.68 -16.97
C ARG A 142 -8.42 -14.03 -17.68
N VAL A 143 -9.60 -14.64 -17.79
CA VAL A 143 -9.80 -15.96 -18.43
C VAL A 143 -9.18 -16.01 -19.84
N ASP A 144 -9.21 -14.89 -20.56
CA ASP A 144 -8.68 -14.77 -21.91
C ASP A 144 -7.13 -14.73 -21.99
N GLN A 145 -6.45 -14.59 -20.85
CA GLN A 145 -4.98 -14.58 -20.71
C GLN A 145 -4.46 -15.88 -20.05
N LEU A 146 -5.28 -16.93 -20.01
CA LEU A 146 -4.87 -18.22 -19.45
C LEU A 146 -4.01 -19.04 -20.44
N PRO A 147 -3.03 -19.82 -19.94
CA PRO A 147 -2.72 -20.04 -18.53
C PRO A 147 -1.98 -18.85 -17.90
N ALA A 148 -2.47 -18.38 -16.75
CA ALA A 148 -1.75 -17.41 -15.94
C ALA A 148 -0.42 -18.05 -15.53
N SER A 149 0.69 -17.45 -15.97
CA SER A 149 2.02 -17.96 -15.63
C SER A 149 2.22 -17.91 -14.11
N THR A 150 3.01 -18.83 -13.56
CA THR A 150 3.43 -18.78 -12.15
C THR A 150 4.05 -17.42 -11.81
N ALA A 151 4.74 -16.80 -12.76
CA ALA A 151 5.30 -15.46 -12.63
C ALA A 151 4.23 -14.38 -12.41
N LEU A 152 3.15 -14.38 -13.20
CA LEU A 152 2.03 -13.45 -13.05
C LEU A 152 1.32 -13.63 -11.70
N ALA A 153 1.12 -14.89 -11.27
CA ALA A 153 0.53 -15.20 -9.97
C ALA A 153 1.40 -14.66 -8.82
N VAL A 154 2.72 -14.90 -8.86
CA VAL A 154 3.65 -14.38 -7.85
C VAL A 154 3.66 -12.86 -7.84
N GLN A 155 3.70 -12.21 -9.00
CA GLN A 155 3.67 -10.74 -9.13
C GLN A 155 2.41 -10.15 -8.49
N VAL A 156 1.23 -10.63 -8.89
CA VAL A 156 -0.07 -10.14 -8.39
C VAL A 156 -0.21 -10.38 -6.89
N GLY A 157 0.21 -11.55 -6.40
CA GLY A 157 0.17 -11.86 -4.97
C GLY A 157 1.08 -10.95 -4.16
N SER A 158 2.33 -10.81 -4.59
CA SER A 158 3.35 -9.95 -3.96
C SER A 158 2.92 -8.49 -3.92
N GLN A 159 2.39 -7.96 -5.03
CA GLN A 159 1.95 -6.56 -5.12
C GLN A 159 0.83 -6.26 -4.14
N HIS A 160 -0.19 -7.12 -4.06
CA HIS A 160 -1.32 -6.88 -3.16
C HIS A 160 -0.91 -7.08 -1.70
N ALA A 161 -0.05 -8.06 -1.40
CA ALA A 161 0.52 -8.22 -0.06
C ALA A 161 1.31 -6.97 0.35
N LEU A 162 2.16 -6.44 -0.52
CA LEU A 162 2.95 -5.24 -0.25
C LEU A 162 2.07 -4.00 -0.06
N SER A 163 1.05 -3.83 -0.90
CA SER A 163 0.05 -2.78 -0.72
C SER A 163 -0.59 -2.84 0.67
N ILE A 164 -1.04 -4.02 1.10
CA ILE A 164 -1.64 -4.22 2.43
C ILE A 164 -0.65 -3.94 3.54
N LEU A 165 0.59 -4.42 3.42
CA LEU A 165 1.64 -4.14 4.40
C LEU A 165 1.90 -2.65 4.53
N LEU A 166 2.17 -1.95 3.42
CA LEU A 166 2.62 -0.56 3.45
C LEU A 166 1.47 0.41 3.68
N LEU A 167 0.45 0.40 2.81
CA LEU A 167 -0.67 1.33 2.92
C LEU A 167 -1.52 1.00 4.14
N GLY A 168 -1.73 -0.29 4.45
CA GLY A 168 -2.42 -0.72 5.65
C GLY A 168 -1.68 -0.30 6.92
N ALA A 169 -0.36 -0.52 7.00
CA ALA A 169 0.44 -0.03 8.14
C ALA A 169 0.34 1.48 8.29
N VAL A 170 0.44 2.25 7.20
CA VAL A 170 0.31 3.71 7.24
C VAL A 170 -1.05 4.15 7.77
N VAL A 171 -2.15 3.53 7.32
CA VAL A 171 -3.50 3.84 7.82
C VAL A 171 -3.64 3.52 9.31
N LEU A 172 -3.23 2.32 9.72
CA LEU A 172 -3.31 1.89 11.11
C LEU A 172 -2.44 2.78 12.01
N ALA A 173 -1.23 3.08 11.56
CA ALA A 173 -0.30 3.91 12.29
C ALA A 173 -0.74 5.38 12.33
N THR A 174 -1.40 5.92 11.32
CA THR A 174 -1.86 7.34 11.34
C THR A 174 -3.08 7.59 12.22
N ARG A 175 -3.99 6.62 12.34
CA ARG A 175 -5.23 6.77 13.11
C ARG A 175 -5.02 7.18 14.55
N ASP A 176 -4.05 6.57 15.22
CA ASP A 176 -3.89 6.73 16.66
C ASP A 176 -3.16 8.06 17.05
N GLY A 177 -2.98 9.00 16.10
CA GLY A 177 -2.37 10.35 16.28
C GLY A 177 -0.87 10.39 16.65
N TRP A 178 -0.13 11.40 16.19
CA TRP A 178 1.33 11.53 16.44
C TRP A 178 1.67 11.40 17.93
N GLY A 179 2.36 10.31 18.30
CA GLY A 179 2.60 9.93 19.70
C GLY A 179 3.52 10.88 20.49
N GLN A 180 3.64 10.63 21.79
CA GLN A 180 4.50 11.41 22.71
C GLN A 180 6.00 11.29 22.37
N ARG A 181 6.44 10.19 21.74
CA ARG A 181 7.85 9.91 21.39
C ARG A 181 8.39 10.78 20.25
N LEU A 182 7.52 11.48 19.51
CA LEU A 182 7.89 12.41 18.43
C LEU A 182 8.00 13.86 18.92
N ARG A 183 7.52 14.17 20.14
CA ARG A 183 7.61 15.52 20.72
C ARG A 183 9.08 15.91 20.88
N GLY A 184 9.47 17.03 20.27
CA GLY A 184 10.83 17.58 20.34
C GLY A 184 11.86 16.92 19.41
N LYS A 185 11.47 15.96 18.57
CA LYS A 185 12.40 15.25 17.65
C LYS A 185 12.27 15.69 16.18
N SER A 186 11.60 16.80 15.89
CA SER A 186 11.36 17.27 14.51
C SER A 186 12.66 17.42 13.70
N LEU A 187 13.71 17.97 14.30
CA LEU A 187 15.02 18.09 13.66
C LEU A 187 15.63 16.72 13.35
N LEU A 188 15.57 15.77 14.29
CA LEU A 188 16.11 14.42 14.11
C LEU A 188 15.38 13.66 12.99
N ILE A 189 14.05 13.82 12.92
CA ILE A 189 13.23 13.27 11.83
C ILE A 189 13.63 13.92 10.50
N GLY A 190 13.82 15.24 10.47
CA GLY A 190 14.25 15.96 9.28
C GLY A 190 15.63 15.50 8.79
N VAL A 191 16.60 15.35 9.69
CA VAL A 191 17.95 14.85 9.37
C VAL A 191 17.89 13.41 8.84
N GLN A 192 17.14 12.53 9.50
CA GLN A 192 17.07 11.15 9.06
C GLN A 192 16.29 11.00 7.74
N ALA A 193 15.22 11.77 7.53
CA ALA A 193 14.51 11.80 6.25
C ALA A 193 15.39 12.35 5.13
N ALA A 194 16.16 13.40 5.40
CA ALA A 194 17.14 13.93 4.46
C ALA A 194 18.24 12.90 4.15
N ALA A 195 18.72 12.16 5.15
CA ALA A 195 19.68 11.07 4.95
C ALA A 195 19.10 9.97 4.05
N LEU A 196 17.86 9.53 4.31
CA LEU A 196 17.17 8.54 3.48
C LEU A 196 17.01 9.03 2.04
N LEU A 197 16.53 10.26 1.83
CA LEU A 197 16.37 10.85 0.51
C LEU A 197 17.70 11.00 -0.22
N THR A 198 18.77 11.39 0.49
CA THR A 198 20.11 11.51 -0.08
C THR A 198 20.62 10.14 -0.53
N VAL A 199 20.47 9.12 0.32
CA VAL A 199 20.87 7.75 -0.03
C VAL A 199 20.07 7.24 -1.22
N LEU A 200 18.75 7.45 -1.26
CA LEU A 200 17.92 7.07 -2.40
C LEU A 200 18.35 7.81 -3.68
N ALA A 201 18.62 9.12 -3.60
CA ALA A 201 19.10 9.88 -4.76
C ALA A 201 20.45 9.37 -5.28
N LEU A 202 21.36 8.95 -4.39
CA LEU A 202 22.65 8.38 -4.76
C LEU A 202 22.51 6.97 -5.36
N VAL A 203 21.66 6.10 -4.78
CA VAL A 203 21.42 4.73 -5.26
C VAL A 203 20.75 4.74 -6.63
N PHE A 204 19.83 5.66 -6.86
CA PHE A 204 19.07 5.77 -8.11
C PHE A 204 19.64 6.85 -9.06
N SER A 205 20.86 7.32 -8.80
CA SER A 205 21.62 8.20 -9.70
C SER A 205 22.05 7.44 -10.96
N PRO A 206 22.20 8.09 -12.13
CA PRO A 206 22.65 7.47 -13.39
C PRO A 206 24.12 6.98 -13.40
N THR A 207 24.76 6.79 -12.26
CA THR A 207 26.20 6.51 -12.15
C THR A 207 26.47 5.01 -12.06
N ASP A 208 27.37 4.51 -12.90
CA ASP A 208 27.90 3.14 -12.82
C ASP A 208 28.59 2.91 -11.46
N SER A 209 27.93 2.24 -10.52
CA SER A 209 28.53 1.25 -9.61
C SER A 209 27.58 0.85 -8.47
N ALA A 210 27.60 -0.45 -8.19
CA ALA A 210 26.68 -1.16 -7.32
C ALA A 210 27.17 -1.46 -5.88
N PRO A 211 27.75 -0.55 -5.07
CA PRO A 211 27.92 -0.82 -3.63
C PRO A 211 26.87 -0.17 -2.73
N LEU A 212 25.96 0.68 -3.26
CA LEU A 212 25.03 1.46 -2.43
C LEU A 212 23.61 0.89 -2.34
N THR A 213 23.29 -0.16 -3.09
CA THR A 213 21.98 -0.83 -3.08
C THR A 213 21.47 -1.11 -1.65
N PHE A 214 22.35 -1.54 -0.74
CA PHE A 214 21.93 -1.82 0.65
C PHE A 214 21.99 -0.61 1.60
N ALA A 215 22.42 0.56 1.14
CA ALA A 215 22.58 1.76 1.97
C ALA A 215 21.27 2.30 2.59
N PRO A 216 20.07 2.13 1.98
CA PRO A 216 18.83 2.50 2.65
C PRO A 216 18.54 1.67 3.92
N ILE A 217 19.01 0.42 3.99
CA ILE A 217 18.70 -0.50 5.10
C ILE A 217 19.21 0.03 6.45
N PRO A 218 20.49 0.42 6.61
CA PRO A 218 20.96 1.04 7.85
C PRO A 218 20.17 2.28 8.27
N ILE A 219 19.71 3.10 7.31
CA ILE A 219 18.93 4.32 7.58
C ILE A 219 17.53 3.98 8.08
N LEU A 220 16.91 2.93 7.54
CA LEU A 220 15.62 2.39 8.01
C LEU A 220 15.74 1.69 9.37
N VAL A 221 16.83 0.96 9.61
CA VAL A 221 17.13 0.36 10.92
C VAL A 221 17.32 1.46 11.97
N TRP A 222 18.04 2.53 11.63
CA TRP A 222 18.13 3.71 12.50
C TRP A 222 16.75 4.30 12.77
N ALA A 223 15.90 4.43 11.75
CA ALA A 223 14.54 4.93 11.92
C ALA A 223 13.71 4.08 12.87
N ALA A 224 13.78 2.74 12.71
CA ALA A 224 13.06 1.78 13.53
C ALA A 224 13.47 1.80 15.00
N ILE A 225 14.74 2.11 15.28
CA ILE A 225 15.25 2.24 16.65
C ILE A 225 14.91 3.61 17.24
N ALA A 226 15.00 4.68 16.43
CA ALA A 226 14.94 6.07 16.92
C ALA A 226 13.52 6.67 16.97
N PHE A 227 12.60 6.18 16.13
CA PHE A 227 11.27 6.74 15.92
C PHE A 227 10.16 5.71 16.17
N ASP A 228 8.93 6.20 16.23
CA ASP A 228 7.75 5.34 16.29
C ASP A 228 7.51 4.67 14.93
N LEU A 229 6.84 3.50 14.95
CA LEU A 229 6.52 2.72 13.76
C LEU A 229 5.84 3.56 12.66
N ARG A 230 5.07 4.58 13.04
CA ARG A 230 4.44 5.55 12.15
C ARG A 230 5.40 6.22 11.17
N VAL A 231 6.52 6.73 11.69
CA VAL A 231 7.54 7.41 10.87
C VAL A 231 8.18 6.41 9.92
N VAL A 232 8.48 5.22 10.44
CA VAL A 232 9.05 4.12 9.66
C VAL A 232 8.12 3.68 8.54
N SER A 233 6.82 3.49 8.82
CA SER A 233 5.82 3.10 7.81
C SER A 233 5.72 4.13 6.68
N TRP A 234 5.72 5.43 7.01
CA TRP A 234 5.73 6.48 6.00
C TRP A 234 7.03 6.52 5.18
N GLN A 235 8.16 6.25 5.82
CA GLN A 235 9.46 6.19 5.14
C GLN A 235 9.58 4.98 4.24
N LEU A 236 9.09 3.82 4.66
CA LEU A 236 9.01 2.62 3.84
C LEU A 236 8.09 2.86 2.64
N LEU A 237 6.92 3.47 2.83
CA LEU A 237 6.03 3.83 1.74
C LEU A 237 6.70 4.82 0.76
N GLY A 238 7.33 5.87 1.28
CA GLY A 238 8.03 6.87 0.47
C GLY A 238 9.20 6.28 -0.29
N MET A 239 9.99 5.42 0.35
CA MET A 239 11.10 4.71 -0.28
C MET A 239 10.60 3.78 -1.38
N ALA A 240 9.60 2.96 -1.10
CA ALA A 240 9.04 2.05 -2.08
C ALA A 240 8.46 2.81 -3.29
N THR A 241 7.78 3.93 -3.05
CA THR A 241 7.30 4.82 -4.12
C THR A 241 8.46 5.37 -4.96
N ALA A 242 9.53 5.84 -4.31
CA ALA A 242 10.70 6.38 -4.98
C ALA A 242 11.42 5.31 -5.82
N VAL A 243 11.59 4.10 -5.27
CA VAL A 243 12.15 2.93 -5.97
C VAL A 243 11.30 2.62 -7.21
N THR A 244 9.98 2.47 -7.05
CA THR A 244 9.08 2.18 -8.18
C THR A 244 9.19 3.24 -9.27
N LEU A 245 9.15 4.53 -8.92
CA LEU A 245 9.20 5.61 -9.91
C LEU A 245 10.57 5.73 -10.59
N ALA A 246 11.66 5.54 -9.85
CA ALA A 246 13.00 5.58 -10.41
C ALA A 246 13.22 4.40 -11.37
N THR A 247 12.86 3.19 -10.95
CA THR A 247 12.89 1.98 -11.79
C THR A 247 12.06 2.17 -13.06
N ALA A 248 10.82 2.66 -12.95
CA ALA A 248 9.96 2.90 -14.11
C ALA A 248 10.53 3.90 -15.14
N HIS A 249 11.42 4.81 -14.71
CA HIS A 249 12.14 5.74 -15.59
C HIS A 249 13.51 5.21 -16.04
N GLY A 250 13.77 3.90 -15.88
CA GLY A 250 15.04 3.28 -16.24
C GLY A 250 16.21 3.78 -15.39
N ARG A 251 15.99 4.11 -14.11
CA ARG A 251 17.03 4.56 -13.19
C ARG A 251 17.29 3.57 -12.06
N GLY A 252 18.54 3.57 -11.60
CA GLY A 252 19.00 2.78 -10.45
C GLY A 252 19.25 1.30 -10.76
N PRO A 253 19.54 0.50 -9.74
CA PRO A 253 20.05 -0.87 -9.90
C PRO A 253 19.03 -1.86 -10.48
N PHE A 254 17.81 -1.41 -10.74
CA PHE A 254 16.69 -2.23 -11.19
C PHE A 254 16.12 -1.78 -12.55
N ALA A 255 16.81 -0.83 -13.20
CA ALA A 255 16.38 -0.23 -14.45
C ALA A 255 16.29 -1.25 -15.60
N GLU A 256 17.20 -2.23 -15.63
CA GLU A 256 17.26 -3.26 -16.67
C GLU A 256 16.16 -4.32 -16.48
N GLU A 257 15.67 -4.49 -15.26
CA GLU A 257 14.60 -5.41 -14.92
C GLU A 257 13.20 -4.88 -15.27
N VAL A 258 13.09 -3.65 -15.76
CA VAL A 258 11.83 -3.08 -16.30
C VAL A 258 11.33 -3.87 -17.51
N GLU A 259 12.23 -4.50 -18.27
CA GLU A 259 11.85 -5.41 -19.37
C GLU A 259 11.17 -6.70 -18.88
N ARG A 260 11.19 -6.96 -17.56
CA ARG A 260 10.55 -8.08 -16.87
C ARG A 260 9.67 -7.55 -15.74
N PRO A 261 8.48 -7.00 -16.05
CA PRO A 261 7.59 -6.40 -15.05
C PRO A 261 7.24 -7.35 -13.89
N GLU A 262 7.31 -8.67 -14.11
CA GLU A 262 7.19 -9.71 -13.07
C GLU A 262 8.27 -9.67 -11.99
N LEU A 263 9.46 -9.15 -12.31
CA LEU A 263 10.58 -9.02 -11.36
C LEU A 263 10.53 -7.72 -10.57
N VAL A 264 9.97 -6.64 -11.12
CA VAL A 264 9.92 -5.32 -10.45
C VAL A 264 9.17 -5.38 -9.12
N GLY A 265 8.04 -6.09 -9.07
CA GLY A 265 7.26 -6.30 -7.84
C GLY A 265 8.01 -7.14 -6.80
N ILE A 266 8.75 -8.17 -7.24
CA ILE A 266 9.55 -9.05 -6.38
C ILE A 266 10.78 -8.31 -5.83
N ILE A 267 11.43 -7.53 -6.68
CA ILE A 267 12.61 -6.72 -6.35
C ILE A 267 12.25 -5.65 -5.34
N THR A 268 11.11 -4.97 -5.53
CA THR A 268 10.59 -4.00 -4.56
C THR A 268 10.30 -4.68 -3.22
N LEU A 269 9.79 -5.92 -3.23
CA LEU A 269 9.54 -6.71 -2.02
C LEU A 269 10.83 -7.19 -1.33
N GLY A 270 11.89 -7.46 -2.09
CA GLY A 270 13.19 -7.87 -1.53
C GLY A 270 13.94 -6.75 -0.82
N TYR A 271 13.51 -5.50 -1.02
CA TYR A 271 14.14 -4.29 -0.47
C TYR A 271 13.44 -3.72 0.77
N ILE A 272 12.25 -4.25 1.09
CA ILE A 272 11.35 -3.77 2.15
C ILE A 272 11.20 -4.89 3.18
#